data_AF-A0A1K1Z7B5-F1
#
_entry.id   AF-A0A1K1Z7B5-F1
#
_cell.length_a   1.000
_cell.length_b   1.000
_cell.length_c   1.000
_cell.angle_alpha   90.00
_cell.angle_beta   90.00
_cell.angle_gamma   90.00
#
_symmetry.space_group_name_H-M   'P 1'
#
loop_
_entity.id
_entity.type
_entity.pdbx_description
1 polymer ?
#
loop_
_entity_poly.entity_id
_entity_poly.type
_entity_poly.pdbx_seq_one_letter_code
_entity_poly.pdbx_strand_id
1 'polypeptide(L)'
;MPVPLAVAVAQPSCVPLDVAANAAAHAEAVRRSGARLVVFPELSLTGHDLAAEAVSPDDPRLRPLVAACREAGRRRWPGRRCAPRTGASTSPPWP
;
A
#
# COMPACT_ATOMS: atom_id res chain seq x y z
N MET A 1 12.51 -22.30 9.64
CA MET A 1 11.34 -21.58 10.19
C MET A 1 11.16 -20.30 9.38
N PRO A 2 10.06 -20.11 8.64
CA PRO A 2 9.82 -18.87 7.91
C PRO A 2 9.70 -17.68 8.86
N VAL A 3 10.09 -16.49 8.39
CA VAL A 3 9.95 -15.25 9.18
C VAL A 3 8.47 -14.84 9.18
N PRO A 4 7.88 -14.47 10.33
CA PRO A 4 6.49 -14.00 10.39
C PRO A 4 6.26 -12.75 9.53
N LEU A 5 5.12 -12.71 8.82
CA LEU A 5 4.65 -11.53 8.11
C LEU A 5 3.76 -10.68 9.03
N ALA A 6 4.17 -9.45 9.32
CA ALA A 6 3.32 -8.51 10.03
C ALA A 6 2.28 -7.88 9.09
N VAL A 7 1.02 -8.01 9.48
CA VAL A 7 -0.15 -7.48 8.77
C VAL A 7 -0.89 -6.51 9.69
N ALA A 8 -1.28 -5.36 9.16
CA ALA A 8 -2.17 -4.42 9.83
C ALA A 8 -3.52 -4.36 9.09
N VAL A 9 -4.59 -4.19 9.85
CA VAL A 9 -5.92 -3.85 9.35
C VAL A 9 -6.17 -2.37 9.68
N ALA A 10 -6.63 -1.58 8.72
CA ALA A 10 -6.90 -0.16 8.94
C ALA A 10 -8.23 0.25 8.31
N GLN A 11 -9.08 0.91 9.08
CA GLN A 11 -10.35 1.47 8.62
C GLN A 11 -10.28 3.00 8.70
N PRO A 12 -9.80 3.68 7.65
CA PRO A 12 -9.80 5.14 7.61
C PRO A 12 -11.22 5.69 7.55
N SER A 13 -11.44 6.85 8.14
CA SER A 13 -12.66 7.64 7.89
C SER A 13 -12.67 8.05 6.42
N CYS A 14 -13.68 7.62 5.68
CA CYS A 14 -13.80 7.86 4.25
C CYS A 14 -14.92 8.87 3.97
N VAL A 15 -14.70 9.71 2.97
CA VAL A 15 -15.66 10.69 2.44
C VAL A 15 -16.34 10.08 1.22
N PRO A 16 -17.68 10.08 1.13
CA PRO A 16 -18.40 9.54 -0.02
C PRO A 16 -17.91 10.14 -1.35
N LEU A 17 -17.56 9.27 -2.30
CA LEU A 17 -17.14 9.61 -3.67
C LEU A 17 -15.88 10.48 -3.82
N ASP A 18 -15.26 10.92 -2.72
CA ASP A 18 -14.00 11.67 -2.75
C ASP A 18 -12.79 10.71 -2.71
N VAL A 19 -12.47 10.16 -3.88
CA VAL A 19 -11.33 9.25 -4.07
C VAL A 19 -10.01 9.90 -3.63
N ALA A 20 -9.84 11.21 -3.81
CA ALA A 20 -8.59 11.88 -3.46
C ALA A 20 -8.41 11.98 -1.94
N ALA A 21 -9.45 12.41 -1.22
CA ALA A 21 -9.44 12.45 0.24
C ALA A 21 -9.26 11.04 0.83
N ASN A 22 -9.97 10.05 0.29
CA ASN A 22 -9.87 8.68 0.76
C ASN A 22 -8.46 8.10 0.52
N ALA A 23 -7.88 8.30 -0.66
CA ALA A 23 -6.52 7.86 -0.95
C ALA A 23 -5.49 8.50 0.00
N ALA A 24 -5.67 9.78 0.37
CA ALA A 24 -4.82 10.45 1.35
C ALA A 24 -4.93 9.82 2.75
N ALA A 25 -6.15 9.50 3.20
CA ALA A 25 -6.38 8.82 4.48
C ALA A 25 -5.77 7.41 4.51
N HIS A 26 -5.85 6.67 3.41
CA HIS A 26 -5.20 5.36 3.25
C HIS A 26 -3.68 5.48 3.28
N ALA A 27 -3.13 6.48 2.59
CA ALA A 27 -1.69 6.74 2.59
C ALA A 27 -1.16 7.00 4.01
N GLU A 28 -1.95 7.72 4.81
CA GLU A 28 -1.60 7.98 6.21
C GLU A 28 -1.65 6.72 7.08
N ALA A 29 -2.67 5.89 6.91
CA ALA A 29 -2.74 4.60 7.58
C ALA A 29 -1.54 3.70 7.24
N VAL A 30 -1.12 3.66 5.96
CA VAL A 30 0.07 2.92 5.51
C VAL A 30 1.32 3.42 6.23
N ARG A 31 1.55 4.73 6.26
CA ARG A 31 2.71 5.33 6.92
C ARG A 31 2.79 5.00 8.41
N ARG A 32 1.63 4.96 9.09
CA ARG A 32 1.53 4.69 10.52
C ARG A 32 1.58 3.21 10.90
N SER A 33 1.30 2.31 9.96
CA SER A 33 1.08 0.89 10.27
C SER A 33 2.30 0.16 10.85
N GLY A 34 3.52 0.53 10.43
CA GLY A 34 4.73 -0.23 10.74
C GLY A 34 4.74 -1.68 10.21
N ALA A 35 3.69 -2.11 9.49
CA ALA A 35 3.49 -3.47 9.01
C ALA A 35 4.04 -3.64 7.59
N ARG A 36 4.20 -4.90 7.16
CA ARG A 36 4.63 -5.22 5.79
C ARG A 36 3.47 -5.27 4.81
N LEU A 37 2.27 -5.54 5.30
CA LEU A 37 1.02 -5.52 4.57
C LEU A 37 -0.02 -4.73 5.37
N VAL A 38 -0.75 -3.85 4.69
CA VAL A 38 -1.92 -3.16 5.26
C VAL A 38 -3.11 -3.50 4.39
N VAL A 39 -4.20 -3.95 5.03
CA VAL A 39 -5.47 -4.22 4.34
C VAL A 39 -6.53 -3.22 4.78
N PHE A 40 -7.41 -2.87 3.85
CA PHE A 40 -8.46 -1.86 4.01
C PHE A 40 -9.84 -2.49 3.75
N PRO A 41 -10.91 -1.87 4.26
CA PRO A 41 -12.29 -2.27 3.95
C PRO A 41 -12.59 -2.22 2.46
N GLU A 42 -13.58 -3.01 2.05
CA GLU A 42 -14.13 -2.98 0.70
C GLU A 42 -14.66 -1.58 0.34
N LEU A 43 -14.43 -1.11 -0.89
CA LEU A 43 -14.92 0.18 -1.39
C LEU A 43 -14.51 1.41 -0.55
N SER A 44 -13.50 1.28 0.29
CA SER A 44 -12.99 2.36 1.12
C SER A 44 -12.43 3.55 0.32
N LEU A 45 -12.02 3.34 -0.95
CA LEU A 45 -11.64 4.44 -1.84
C LEU A 45 -12.83 5.28 -2.33
N THR A 46 -14.03 4.72 -2.38
CA THR A 46 -15.25 5.42 -2.81
C THR A 46 -16.16 5.79 -1.64
N GLY A 47 -15.75 5.50 -0.41
CA GLY A 47 -16.54 5.77 0.79
C GLY A 47 -17.66 4.77 1.03
N HIS A 48 -17.48 3.50 0.61
CA HIS A 48 -18.48 2.42 0.70
C HIS A 48 -19.76 2.66 -0.12
N ASP A 49 -19.67 3.46 -1.17
CA ASP A 49 -20.76 3.64 -2.12
C ASP A 49 -20.79 2.47 -3.12
N LEU A 50 -21.86 1.66 -3.07
CA LEU A 50 -22.08 0.49 -3.91
C LEU A 50 -22.41 0.84 -5.37
N ALA A 51 -22.82 2.08 -5.64
CA ALA A 51 -23.14 2.57 -6.97
C ALA A 51 -21.96 3.36 -7.59
N ALA A 52 -20.87 3.55 -6.85
CA ALA A 52 -19.69 4.24 -7.37
C ALA A 52 -19.08 3.50 -8.56
N GLU A 53 -18.63 4.28 -9.55
CA GLU A 53 -17.82 3.74 -10.64
C GLU A 53 -16.50 3.15 -10.12
N ALA A 54 -16.00 2.14 -10.83
CA ALA A 54 -14.72 1.54 -10.51
C ALA A 54 -13.59 2.57 -10.63
N VAL A 55 -12.76 2.67 -9.59
CA VAL A 55 -11.56 3.51 -9.62
C VAL A 55 -10.47 2.79 -10.41
N SER A 56 -10.00 3.42 -11.49
CA SER A 56 -8.88 2.89 -12.27
C SER A 56 -7.62 2.79 -11.40
N PRO A 57 -6.83 1.69 -11.49
CA PRO A 57 -5.54 1.59 -10.82
C PRO A 57 -4.54 2.69 -11.21
N ASP A 58 -4.69 3.25 -12.42
CA ASP A 58 -3.85 4.33 -12.95
C ASP A 58 -4.40 5.73 -12.60
N ASP A 59 -5.48 5.81 -11.84
CA ASP A 59 -6.08 7.08 -11.43
C ASP A 59 -5.04 7.94 -10.69
N PRO A 60 -4.75 9.17 -11.17
CA PRO A 60 -3.73 10.02 -10.58
C PRO A 60 -4.03 10.40 -9.12
N ARG A 61 -5.30 10.31 -8.68
CA ARG A 61 -5.69 10.54 -7.28
C ARG A 61 -5.12 9.49 -6.33
N LEU A 62 -4.71 8.32 -6.83
CA LEU A 62 -4.09 7.26 -6.03
C LEU A 62 -2.59 7.46 -5.78
N ARG A 63 -1.95 8.45 -6.44
CA ARG A 63 -0.51 8.70 -6.30
C ARG A 63 -0.01 8.83 -4.85
N PRO A 64 -0.72 9.51 -3.92
CA PRO A 64 -0.29 9.58 -2.52
C PRO A 64 -0.23 8.21 -1.84
N LEU A 65 -1.19 7.33 -2.12
CA LEU A 65 -1.23 5.97 -1.60
C LEU A 65 -0.09 5.12 -2.19
N VAL A 66 0.14 5.20 -3.50
CA VAL A 66 1.27 4.53 -4.17
C VAL A 66 2.62 4.98 -3.59
N ALA A 67 2.79 6.28 -3.33
CA ALA A 67 3.99 6.82 -2.71
C ALA A 67 4.20 6.26 -1.30
N ALA A 68 3.16 6.28 -0.45
CA ALA A 68 3.22 5.72 0.90
C ALA A 68 3.58 4.22 0.91
N CYS A 69 3.01 3.44 -0.02
CA CYS A 69 3.36 2.02 -0.17
C CYS A 69 4.82 1.82 -0.58
N ARG A 70 5.35 2.65 -1.49
CA ARG A 70 6.77 2.60 -1.89
C ARG A 70 7.69 2.96 -0.72
N GLU A 71 7.34 3.96 0.07
CA GLU A 71 8.10 4.36 1.26
C GLU A 71 8.10 3.27 2.34
N ALA A 72 6.92 2.74 2.69
CA ALA A 72 6.77 1.63 3.63
C ALA A 72 7.52 0.37 3.15
N GLY A 73 7.51 0.13 1.84
CA GLY A 73 8.21 -0.97 1.19
C GLY A 73 9.73 -0.93 1.36
N ARG A 74 10.32 0.27 1.50
CA ARG A 74 11.75 0.51 1.71
C ARG A 74 12.18 0.38 3.17
N ARG A 75 11.24 0.43 4.14
CA ARG A 75 11.58 0.36 5.56
C ARG A 75 12.23 -0.99 5.90
N ARG A 76 13.34 -0.93 6.64
CA ARG A 76 14.05 -2.10 7.17
C ARG A 76 13.13 -2.80 8.18
N TRP A 77 12.54 -3.91 7.76
CA TRP A 77 11.80 -4.80 8.67
C TRP A 77 12.77 -5.42 9.69
N PRO A 78 12.51 -5.36 11.01
CA PRO A 78 13.40 -5.91 12.04
C PRO A 78 13.68 -7.42 11.85
N GLY A 79 12.77 -8.16 11.22
CA GLY A 79 12.95 -9.58 10.88
C GLY A 79 13.72 -9.84 9.57
N ARG A 80 14.13 -8.81 8.82
CA ARG A 80 14.87 -8.97 7.57
C ARG A 80 16.36 -8.71 7.82
N ARG A 81 17.14 -9.79 7.94
CA ARG A 81 18.60 -9.72 7.73
C ARG A 81 18.83 -9.52 6.23
N CYS A 82 19.18 -8.31 5.81
CA CYS A 82 19.73 -8.09 4.48
C CYS A 82 21.22 -8.42 4.53
N ALA A 83 21.64 -9.48 3.84
CA ALA A 83 23.05 -9.60 3.45
C ALA A 83 23.38 -8.44 2.48
N PRO A 84 24.61 -7.88 2.51
CA PRO A 84 25.03 -6.92 1.50
C PRO A 84 24.90 -7.56 0.11
N ARG A 85 24.29 -6.83 -0.82
CA ARG A 85 24.10 -7.30 -2.19
C ARG A 85 25.43 -7.21 -2.93
N THR A 86 26.23 -8.28 -2.88
CA THR A 86 27.38 -8.45 -3.77
C THR A 86 26.91 -9.14 -5.05
N GLY A 87 27.13 -8.51 -6.21
CA GLY A 87 26.94 -9.12 -7.53
C GLY A 87 25.80 -8.56 -8.37
N ALA A 88 26.14 -8.16 -9.59
CA ALA A 88 25.26 -7.63 -10.63
C ALA A 88 24.20 -8.65 -11.07
N SER A 89 22.94 -8.23 -11.18
CA SER A 89 21.88 -9.05 -11.80
C SER A 89 21.73 -8.64 -13.26
N THR A 90 22.20 -9.49 -14.17
CA THR A 90 21.68 -9.55 -15.54
C THR A 90 20.59 -10.61 -15.56
N SER A 91 19.33 -10.17 -15.51
CA SER A 91 18.18 -11.03 -15.83
C SER A 91 17.53 -10.53 -17.12
N PRO A 92 17.20 -11.41 -18.07
CA PRO A 92 16.60 -11.00 -19.34
C PRO A 92 15.13 -10.56 -19.14
N PRO A 93 14.56 -9.79 -20.08
CA PRO A 93 13.14 -9.44 -20.03
C PRO A 93 12.29 -10.69 -20.26
N TRP A 94 11.22 -10.82 -19.47
CA TRP A 94 10.21 -11.88 -19.59
C TRP A 94 9.39 -11.67 -20.90
N PRO A 95 8.94 -12.75 -21.58
CA PRO A 95 8.19 -12.67 -22.83
C PRO A 95 6.88 -11.89 -22.75
#